data_AF-A0A1H5J610-F1
#
_entry.id   AF-A0A1H5J610-F1
#
_cell.length_a   1.000
_cell.length_b   1.000
_cell.length_c   1.000
_cell.angle_alpha   90.00
_cell.angle_beta   90.00
_cell.angle_gamma   90.00
#
_symmetry.space_group_name_H-M   'P 1'
#
loop_
_entity.id
_entity.type
_entity.pdbx_description
1 polymer ?
#
loop_
_entity_poly.entity_id
_entity_poly.type
_entity_poly.pdbx_seq_one_letter_code
_entity_poly.pdbx_strand_id
1 'polypeptide(L)'
;MNWRWSRALVGSSRGASTALVVLGYRNPRATANLINRWRVRAGIRSIAADGAHVPCAIFSGGATSGGAAEAQLMADYAKSVLEFDGTVLLEDQSTTTWENVTNVIPLLEGVDCIKIASQPAHALKARAYLRRQRPDLAARLVRADDYRPGEWLVVKPLSALYGLWTLRDLKAEERKVSL
;
A
#
# COMPACT_ATOMS: atom_id res chain seq x y z
N MET A 1 -6.86 -2.11 -12.70
CA MET A 1 -7.25 -1.68 -11.34
C MET A 1 -8.75 -1.37 -11.34
N ASN A 2 -9.55 -1.84 -10.36
CA ASN A 2 -11.02 -1.73 -10.37
C ASN A 2 -11.53 -0.65 -9.39
N TRP A 3 -12.21 0.38 -9.91
CA TRP A 3 -12.82 1.50 -9.15
C TRP A 3 -13.84 1.04 -8.11
N ARG A 4 -14.65 0.02 -8.42
CA ARG A 4 -15.69 -0.45 -7.50
C ARG A 4 -15.05 -1.00 -6.22
N TRP A 5 -13.87 -1.60 -6.33
CA TRP A 5 -13.16 -2.15 -5.18
C TRP A 5 -12.58 -1.06 -4.30
N SER A 6 -12.08 0.07 -4.82
CA SER A 6 -11.59 1.15 -3.95
C SER A 6 -12.70 1.79 -3.09
N ARG A 7 -13.96 1.67 -3.51
CA ARG A 7 -15.14 2.22 -2.81
C ARG A 7 -15.93 1.22 -1.95
N ALA A 8 -15.60 -0.06 -2.00
CA ALA A 8 -16.31 -1.07 -1.23
C ALA A 8 -15.83 -1.11 0.23
N LEU A 9 -16.75 -1.36 1.18
CA LEU A 9 -16.46 -1.46 2.61
C LEU A 9 -15.83 -0.19 3.23
N VAL A 10 -16.27 0.99 2.78
CA VAL A 10 -15.92 2.29 3.37
C VAL A 10 -17.19 3.11 3.60
N GLY A 11 -17.19 3.89 4.67
CA GLY A 11 -18.23 4.83 5.01
C GLY A 11 -17.80 6.29 4.81
N SER A 12 -18.52 7.18 5.48
CA SER A 12 -18.30 8.63 5.49
C SER A 12 -17.96 9.14 6.89
N SER A 13 -17.18 8.36 7.67
CA SER A 13 -16.74 8.79 9.01
C SER A 13 -16.08 10.17 8.92
N ARG A 14 -16.33 11.02 9.91
CA ARG A 14 -15.73 12.34 10.04
C ARG A 14 -15.13 12.44 11.43
N GLY A 15 -13.95 13.04 11.52
CA GLY A 15 -13.28 13.27 12.78
C GLY A 15 -11.98 14.03 12.57
N ALA A 16 -11.36 14.44 13.68
CA ALA A 16 -10.14 15.23 13.66
C ALA A 16 -8.88 14.37 13.49
N SER A 17 -8.98 13.08 13.80
CA SER A 17 -7.86 12.13 13.76
C SER A 17 -8.04 11.08 12.65
N THR A 18 -7.02 10.97 11.80
CA THR A 18 -7.00 9.98 10.70
C THR A 18 -5.73 9.15 10.76
N ALA A 19 -5.88 7.82 10.83
CA ALA A 19 -4.80 6.87 10.58
C ALA A 19 -4.81 6.39 9.14
N LEU A 20 -3.65 6.46 8.49
CA LEU A 20 -3.38 5.83 7.21
C LEU A 20 -2.61 4.54 7.44
N VAL A 21 -3.17 3.41 7.03
CA VAL A 21 -2.48 2.11 6.98
C VAL A 21 -2.01 1.85 5.56
N VAL A 22 -0.71 1.68 5.35
CA VAL A 22 -0.13 1.29 4.05
C VAL A 22 0.37 -0.14 4.15
N LEU A 23 -0.20 -1.03 3.33
CA LEU A 23 0.15 -2.44 3.34
C LEU A 23 1.32 -2.73 2.40
N GLY A 24 2.28 -3.52 2.89
CA GLY A 24 3.46 -3.94 2.16
C GLY A 24 3.18 -4.91 1.01
N TYR A 25 4.15 -4.99 0.11
CA TYR A 25 4.23 -5.97 -0.96
C TYR A 25 5.67 -6.46 -1.08
N ARG A 26 5.80 -7.78 -1.28
CA ARG A 26 7.07 -8.53 -1.36
C ARG A 26 8.22 -7.69 -1.88
N ASN A 27 9.19 -7.42 -1.02
CA ASN A 27 10.31 -6.53 -1.33
C ASN A 27 11.69 -7.16 -1.04
N PRO A 28 12.27 -7.92 -1.98
CA PRO A 28 13.54 -8.63 -1.75
C PRO A 28 14.79 -7.74 -1.73
N ARG A 29 14.65 -6.41 -1.92
CA ARG A 29 15.77 -5.47 -2.03
C ARG A 29 15.83 -4.56 -0.80
N ALA A 30 16.99 -3.94 -0.56
CA ALA A 30 17.20 -3.02 0.57
C ALA A 30 16.51 -1.64 0.42
N THR A 31 15.76 -1.41 -0.65
CA THR A 31 14.98 -0.18 -0.86
C THR A 31 13.57 -0.53 -1.30
N ALA A 32 12.60 0.35 -0.99
CA ALA A 32 11.22 0.16 -1.42
C ALA A 32 11.13 0.03 -2.95
N ASN A 33 10.49 -1.03 -3.44
CA ASN A 33 10.20 -1.23 -4.85
C ASN A 33 9.14 -0.24 -5.37
N LEU A 34 8.93 -0.24 -6.69
CA LEU A 34 7.97 0.65 -7.34
C LEU A 34 6.54 0.51 -6.78
N ILE A 35 6.11 -0.70 -6.42
CA ILE A 35 4.76 -0.96 -5.90
C ILE A 35 4.60 -0.33 -4.51
N ASN A 36 5.55 -0.56 -3.61
CA ASN A 36 5.55 0.01 -2.27
C ASN A 36 5.64 1.54 -2.33
N ARG A 37 6.52 2.09 -3.17
CA ARG A 37 6.59 3.55 -3.38
C ARG A 37 5.26 4.14 -3.86
N TRP A 38 4.61 3.49 -4.82
CA TRP A 38 3.30 3.92 -5.30
C TRP A 38 2.24 3.85 -4.18
N ARG A 39 2.20 2.77 -3.39
CA ARG A 39 1.26 2.63 -2.26
C ARG A 39 1.47 3.72 -1.21
N VAL A 40 2.72 4.00 -0.87
CA VAL A 40 3.08 5.07 0.08
C VAL A 40 2.64 6.44 -0.44
N ARG A 41 2.92 6.76 -1.72
CA ARG A 41 2.49 8.02 -2.35
C ARG A 41 0.96 8.17 -2.37
N ALA A 42 0.26 7.10 -2.72
CA ALA A 42 -1.20 7.07 -2.73
C ALA A 42 -1.76 7.29 -1.32
N GLY A 43 -1.16 6.63 -0.32
CA GLY A 43 -1.51 6.79 1.08
C GLY A 43 -1.32 8.23 1.57
N ILE A 44 -0.11 8.78 1.47
CA ILE A 44 0.21 10.13 1.97
C ILE A 44 -0.66 11.20 1.31
N ARG A 45 -0.89 11.10 -0.01
CA ARG A 45 -1.82 12.02 -0.69
C ARG A 45 -3.24 11.95 -0.12
N SER A 46 -3.67 10.76 0.33
CA SER A 46 -5.02 10.56 0.88
C SER A 46 -5.24 11.34 2.17
N ILE A 47 -4.22 11.48 3.01
CA ILE A 47 -4.30 12.19 4.29
C ILE A 47 -4.06 13.70 4.12
N ALA A 48 -3.21 14.10 3.17
CA ALA A 48 -3.00 15.52 2.84
C ALA A 48 -4.28 16.20 2.33
N ALA A 49 -5.14 15.47 1.61
CA ALA A 49 -6.41 15.98 1.10
C ALA A 49 -7.46 16.27 2.19
N ASP A 50 -7.30 15.71 3.40
CA ASP A 50 -8.28 15.85 4.48
C ASP A 50 -8.01 17.07 5.38
N GLY A 51 -6.85 17.75 5.22
CA GLY A 51 -6.48 18.91 6.03
C GLY A 51 -6.29 18.60 7.54
N ALA A 52 -6.05 17.34 7.89
CA ALA A 52 -5.91 16.90 9.29
C ALA A 52 -4.66 17.50 9.97
N HIS A 53 -4.79 17.88 11.24
CA HIS A 53 -3.77 18.64 11.99
C HIS A 53 -2.46 17.88 12.28
N VAL A 54 -2.50 16.54 12.37
CA VAL A 54 -1.29 15.68 12.42
C VAL A 54 -1.62 14.32 11.82
N PRO A 55 -1.19 14.02 10.58
CA PRO A 55 -1.45 12.72 9.99
C PRO A 55 -0.58 11.62 10.62
N CYS A 56 -1.19 10.47 10.95
CA CYS A 56 -0.49 9.27 11.38
C CYS A 56 -0.45 8.25 10.23
N ALA A 57 0.75 7.82 9.84
CA ALA A 57 0.97 6.76 8.85
C ALA A 57 1.52 5.50 9.54
N ILE A 58 0.82 4.39 9.32
CA ILE A 58 1.17 3.06 9.83
C ILE A 58 1.60 2.23 8.63
N PHE A 59 2.86 1.83 8.60
CA PHE A 59 3.40 0.94 7.56
C PHE A 59 3.40 -0.49 8.09
N SER A 60 2.73 -1.40 7.39
CA SER A 60 2.55 -2.79 7.82
C SER A 60 3.10 -3.77 6.79
N GLY A 61 3.96 -4.67 7.23
CA GLY A 61 4.57 -5.74 6.44
C GLY A 61 5.95 -6.12 6.97
N GLY A 62 6.16 -7.40 7.23
CA GLY A 62 7.37 -7.92 7.84
C GLY A 62 8.54 -8.15 6.89
N ALA A 63 9.58 -8.80 7.41
CA ALA A 63 10.80 -9.09 6.68
C ALA A 63 10.59 -10.16 5.60
N THR A 64 11.08 -9.88 4.38
CA THR A 64 11.23 -10.93 3.37
C THR A 64 12.63 -11.52 3.48
N SER A 65 12.73 -12.77 3.94
CA SER A 65 13.93 -13.62 3.95
C SER A 65 15.27 -12.87 3.99
N GLY A 66 15.69 -12.41 5.18
CA GLY A 66 17.03 -11.87 5.44
C GLY A 66 17.24 -10.37 5.16
N GLY A 67 16.20 -9.64 4.76
CA GLY A 67 16.25 -8.18 4.54
C GLY A 67 15.43 -7.37 5.55
N ALA A 68 15.49 -6.04 5.43
CA ALA A 68 14.65 -5.12 6.19
C ALA A 68 13.16 -5.39 5.94
N ALA A 69 12.34 -5.14 6.96
CA ALA A 69 10.89 -5.28 6.87
C ALA A 69 10.29 -4.34 5.81
N GLU A 70 9.23 -4.78 5.13
CA GLU A 70 8.53 -3.96 4.15
C GLU A 70 8.02 -2.65 4.77
N ALA A 71 7.58 -2.71 6.03
CA ALA A 71 7.18 -1.55 6.82
C ALA A 71 8.30 -0.52 6.94
N GLN A 72 9.51 -0.94 7.30
CA GLN A 72 10.67 -0.06 7.42
C GLN A 72 11.01 0.60 6.07
N LEU A 73 11.05 -0.19 4.99
CA LEU A 73 11.38 0.34 3.66
C LEU A 73 10.36 1.37 3.17
N MET A 74 9.08 1.17 3.50
CA MET A 74 8.03 2.14 3.20
C MET A 74 8.16 3.41 4.04
N ALA A 75 8.50 3.29 5.32
CA ALA A 75 8.72 4.41 6.22
C ALA A 75 9.94 5.25 5.82
N ASP A 76 11.05 4.60 5.48
CA ASP A 76 12.25 5.27 4.99
C ASP A 76 11.92 6.07 3.71
N TYR A 77 11.19 5.47 2.78
CA TYR A 77 10.75 6.17 1.57
C TYR A 77 9.83 7.35 1.87
N ALA A 78 8.90 7.21 2.82
CA ALA A 78 8.01 8.28 3.24
C ALA A 78 8.78 9.46 3.84
N LYS A 79 9.76 9.19 4.72
CA LYS A 79 10.56 10.23 5.38
C LYS A 79 11.60 10.85 4.46
N SER A 80 12.37 10.04 3.75
CA SER A 80 13.56 10.51 3.02
C SER A 80 13.26 11.03 1.62
N VAL A 81 12.15 10.60 0.99
CA VAL A 81 11.83 10.99 -0.39
C VAL A 81 10.55 11.82 -0.49
N LEU A 82 9.55 11.52 0.34
CA LEU A 82 8.31 12.30 0.36
C LEU A 82 8.29 13.36 1.46
N GLU A 83 9.35 13.45 2.26
CA GLU A 83 9.51 14.43 3.34
C GLU A 83 8.30 14.46 4.28
N PHE A 84 7.70 13.28 4.52
CA PHE A 84 6.49 13.17 5.33
C PHE A 84 6.80 13.56 6.78
N ASP A 85 6.20 14.65 7.24
CA ASP A 85 6.43 15.25 8.56
C ASP A 85 5.53 14.68 9.66
N GLY A 86 4.49 13.92 9.28
CA GLY A 86 3.58 13.27 10.22
C GLY A 86 4.19 12.14 11.06
N THR A 87 3.37 11.63 11.98
CA THR A 87 3.73 10.50 12.84
C THR A 87 3.83 9.23 12.01
N VAL A 88 4.89 8.45 12.22
CA VAL A 88 5.11 7.17 11.54
C VAL A 88 5.17 6.05 12.56
N LEU A 89 4.34 5.03 12.39
CA LEU A 89 4.33 3.80 13.17
C LEU A 89 4.64 2.61 12.26
N LEU A 90 5.32 1.61 12.81
CA LEU A 90 5.73 0.41 12.10
C LEU A 90 5.03 -0.82 12.66
N GLU A 91 4.62 -1.69 11.74
CA GLU A 91 4.21 -3.04 12.04
C GLU A 91 5.02 -3.97 11.13
N ASP A 92 6.04 -4.62 11.67
CA ASP A 92 7.10 -5.32 10.92
C ASP A 92 7.13 -6.83 11.16
N GLN A 93 6.07 -7.39 11.76
CA GLN A 93 5.99 -8.80 12.14
C GLN A 93 5.11 -9.62 11.20
N SER A 94 4.20 -8.97 10.48
CA SER A 94 3.24 -9.66 9.62
C SER A 94 3.84 -10.30 8.38
N THR A 95 3.46 -11.55 8.14
CA THR A 95 3.81 -12.33 6.94
C THR A 95 2.60 -12.55 6.03
N THR A 96 1.39 -12.27 6.53
CA THR A 96 0.13 -12.42 5.80
C THR A 96 -0.74 -11.17 5.86
N THR A 97 -1.69 -11.05 4.94
CA THR A 97 -2.70 -9.97 4.99
C THR A 97 -3.57 -10.04 6.26
N TRP A 98 -3.78 -11.24 6.81
CA TRP A 98 -4.56 -11.41 8.05
C TRP A 98 -3.78 -10.83 9.23
N GLU A 99 -2.50 -11.20 9.36
CA GLU A 99 -1.59 -10.66 10.38
C GLU A 99 -1.43 -9.15 10.25
N ASN A 100 -1.25 -8.63 9.02
CA ASN A 100 -1.18 -7.17 8.80
C ASN A 100 -2.35 -6.46 9.46
N VAL A 101 -3.57 -6.98 9.28
CA VAL A 101 -4.78 -6.39 9.86
C VAL A 101 -4.83 -6.60 11.37
N THR A 102 -4.50 -7.80 11.85
CA THR A 102 -4.47 -8.10 13.28
C THR A 102 -3.52 -7.17 14.04
N ASN A 103 -2.31 -6.98 13.52
CA ASN A 103 -1.24 -6.28 14.21
C ASN A 103 -1.38 -4.75 14.15
N VAL A 104 -2.12 -4.21 13.17
CA VAL A 104 -2.42 -2.76 13.16
C VAL A 104 -3.60 -2.39 14.04
N ILE A 105 -4.49 -3.32 14.43
CA ILE A 105 -5.68 -3.02 15.25
C ILE A 105 -5.36 -2.21 16.52
N PRO A 106 -4.36 -2.59 17.34
CA PRO A 106 -4.03 -1.83 18.54
C PRO A 106 -3.61 -0.37 18.25
N LEU A 107 -3.05 -0.11 17.07
CA LEU A 107 -2.61 1.22 16.62
C LEU A 107 -3.78 2.09 16.11
N LEU A 108 -4.97 1.51 15.95
CA LEU A 108 -6.14 2.16 15.35
C LEU A 108 -7.23 2.52 16.38
N GLU A 109 -7.08 2.16 17.65
CA GLU A 109 -8.19 2.28 18.62
C GLU A 109 -8.59 3.72 18.90
N GLY A 110 -7.63 4.63 18.91
CA GLY A 110 -7.81 6.05 19.25
C GLY A 110 -8.19 6.96 18.09
N VAL A 111 -8.37 6.46 16.86
CA VAL A 111 -8.59 7.32 15.68
C VAL A 111 -10.04 7.28 15.20
N ASP A 112 -10.51 8.43 14.67
CA ASP A 112 -11.88 8.60 14.20
C ASP A 112 -12.09 8.08 12.77
N CYS A 113 -11.02 8.15 11.97
CA CYS A 113 -11.01 7.83 10.55
C CYS A 113 -9.85 6.88 10.23
N ILE A 114 -10.13 5.80 9.49
CA ILE A 114 -9.13 4.81 9.09
C ILE A 114 -9.09 4.74 7.56
N LYS A 115 -7.93 4.98 6.96
CA LYS A 115 -7.66 4.79 5.53
C LYS A 115 -6.75 3.60 5.35
N ILE A 116 -7.07 2.70 4.42
CA ILE A 116 -6.18 1.60 4.04
C ILE A 116 -5.73 1.83 2.59
N ALA A 117 -4.44 2.07 2.39
CA ALA A 117 -3.83 2.27 1.08
C ALA A 117 -3.09 1.01 0.61
N SER A 118 -3.53 0.51 -0.54
CA SER A 118 -2.93 -0.64 -1.23
C SER A 118 -3.50 -0.70 -2.64
N GLN A 119 -3.16 -1.72 -3.43
CA GLN A 119 -3.92 -1.96 -4.66
C GLN A 119 -5.39 -2.33 -4.29
N PRO A 120 -6.42 -1.90 -5.04
CA PRO A 120 -7.82 -1.97 -4.60
C PRO A 120 -8.33 -3.36 -4.20
N ALA A 121 -7.86 -4.43 -4.85
CA ALA A 121 -8.23 -5.80 -4.46
C ALA A 121 -7.67 -6.17 -3.08
N HIS A 122 -6.42 -5.80 -2.83
CA HIS A 122 -5.73 -6.05 -1.57
C HIS A 122 -6.28 -5.15 -0.45
N ALA A 123 -6.55 -3.87 -0.74
CA ALA A 123 -7.23 -2.96 0.19
C ALA A 123 -8.65 -3.45 0.56
N LEU A 124 -9.41 -3.97 -0.42
CA LEU A 124 -10.71 -4.58 -0.16
C LEU A 124 -10.60 -5.81 0.75
N LYS A 125 -9.63 -6.70 0.49
CA LYS A 125 -9.37 -7.86 1.34
C LYS A 125 -9.05 -7.46 2.78
N ALA A 126 -8.20 -6.45 2.97
CA ALA A 126 -7.84 -5.95 4.29
C ALA A 126 -9.04 -5.33 5.02
N ARG A 127 -9.86 -4.51 4.35
CA ARG A 127 -11.11 -3.97 4.94
C ARG A 127 -12.09 -5.07 5.34
N ALA A 128 -12.20 -6.12 4.53
CA ALA A 128 -13.03 -7.28 4.86
C ALA A 128 -12.52 -8.02 6.10
N TYR A 129 -11.20 -8.16 6.26
CA TYR A 129 -10.60 -8.74 7.47
C TYR A 129 -10.80 -7.85 8.68
N LEU A 130 -10.61 -6.53 8.57
CA LEU A 130 -10.84 -5.61 9.67
C LEU A 130 -12.28 -5.69 10.15
N ARG A 131 -13.25 -5.74 9.23
CA ARG A 131 -14.67 -5.90 9.58
C ARG A 131 -14.98 -7.22 10.27
N ARG A 132 -14.26 -8.30 9.96
CA ARG A 132 -14.43 -9.61 10.62
C ARG A 132 -13.84 -9.62 12.03
N GLN A 133 -12.70 -8.95 12.22
CA GLN A 133 -11.98 -8.96 13.50
C GLN A 133 -12.49 -7.87 14.47
N ARG A 134 -12.77 -6.66 13.96
CA ARG A 134 -13.17 -5.46 14.70
C ARG A 134 -14.20 -4.65 13.91
N PRO A 135 -15.49 -5.05 13.94
CA PRO A 135 -16.54 -4.36 13.20
C PRO A 135 -16.73 -2.90 13.65
N ASP A 136 -16.42 -2.60 14.92
CA ASP A 136 -16.41 -1.26 15.49
C ASP A 136 -15.36 -0.34 14.83
N LEU A 137 -14.14 -0.82 14.61
CA LEU A 137 -13.11 -0.07 13.87
C LEU A 137 -13.44 -0.01 12.38
N ALA A 138 -14.05 -1.05 11.82
CA ALA A 138 -14.44 -1.06 10.42
C ALA A 138 -15.50 0.00 10.07
N ALA A 139 -16.33 0.42 11.04
CA ALA A 139 -17.26 1.54 10.86
C ALA A 139 -16.55 2.87 10.61
N ARG A 140 -15.28 3.00 11.03
CA ARG A 140 -14.42 4.18 10.87
C ARG A 140 -13.66 4.19 9.53
N LEU A 141 -13.80 3.15 8.72
CA LEU A 141 -13.13 3.05 7.43
C LEU A 141 -13.64 4.13 6.47
N VAL A 142 -12.73 4.93 5.95
CA VAL A 142 -13.00 5.95 4.93
C VAL A 142 -12.15 5.70 3.69
N ARG A 143 -12.52 6.35 2.59
CA ARG A 143 -11.88 6.13 1.30
C ARG A 143 -10.44 6.62 1.31
N ALA A 144 -9.52 5.74 0.89
CA ALA A 144 -8.17 6.12 0.46
C ALA A 144 -8.16 6.52 -1.02
N ASP A 145 -7.19 7.34 -1.41
CA ASP A 145 -6.91 7.72 -2.79
C ASP A 145 -5.95 6.71 -3.47
N ASP A 146 -6.23 5.43 -3.23
CA ASP A 146 -5.49 4.24 -3.67
C ASP A 146 -5.87 3.78 -5.10
N TYR A 147 -6.71 4.56 -5.78
CA TYR A 147 -7.08 4.37 -7.17
C TYR A 147 -7.12 5.70 -7.89
N ARG A 148 -6.29 5.83 -8.93
CA ARG A 148 -6.34 6.94 -9.88
C ARG A 148 -6.40 6.40 -11.32
N PRO A 149 -7.43 6.74 -12.11
CA PRO A 149 -7.48 6.40 -13.53
C PRO A 149 -6.19 6.87 -14.23
N GLY A 150 -5.55 5.97 -14.97
CA GLY A 150 -4.36 6.28 -15.77
C GLY A 150 -2.99 6.18 -15.07
N GLU A 151 -2.93 6.07 -13.75
CA GLU A 151 -1.64 5.97 -13.03
C GLU A 151 -0.86 4.68 -13.35
N TRP A 152 -1.56 3.63 -13.80
CA TRP A 152 -0.97 2.38 -14.29
C TRP A 152 -0.84 2.31 -15.81
N LEU A 153 -1.31 3.32 -16.56
CA LEU A 153 -1.14 3.35 -18.02
C LEU A 153 0.33 3.54 -18.42
N VAL A 154 1.16 4.15 -17.57
CA VAL A 154 2.61 4.34 -17.82
C VAL A 154 3.43 3.08 -17.52
N VAL A 155 2.95 2.22 -16.61
CA VAL A 155 3.64 0.96 -16.26
C VAL A 155 3.52 -0.07 -17.40
N LYS A 156 2.42 -0.04 -18.17
CA LYS A 156 2.23 -0.90 -19.35
C LYS A 156 3.31 -0.71 -20.44
N PRO A 157 3.58 0.49 -20.97
CA PRO A 157 4.60 0.69 -21.99
C PRO A 157 6.02 0.47 -21.45
N LEU A 158 6.31 0.77 -20.18
CA LEU A 158 7.61 0.47 -19.59
C LEU A 158 7.87 -1.04 -19.44
N SER A 159 6.83 -1.82 -19.12
CA SER A 159 6.92 -3.28 -19.09
C SER A 159 7.10 -3.86 -20.50
N ALA A 160 6.41 -3.29 -21.49
CA ALA A 160 6.60 -3.66 -22.90
C ALA A 160 7.99 -3.28 -23.42
N LEU A 161 8.52 -2.11 -23.04
CA LEU A 161 9.88 -1.68 -23.38
C LEU A 161 10.94 -2.57 -22.71
N TYR A 162 10.75 -2.91 -21.43
CA TYR A 162 11.65 -3.80 -20.71
C TYR A 162 11.63 -5.21 -21.31
N GLY A 163 10.46 -5.73 -21.68
CA GLY A 163 10.31 -6.97 -22.44
C GLY A 163 11.01 -6.90 -23.80
N LEU A 164 10.93 -5.77 -24.50
CA LEU A 164 11.65 -5.57 -25.77
C LEU A 164 13.18 -5.48 -25.58
N TRP A 165 13.64 -4.99 -24.43
CA TRP A 165 15.04 -4.83 -24.08
C TRP A 165 15.67 -6.17 -23.65
N THR A 166 14.96 -7.00 -22.88
CA THR A 166 15.40 -8.38 -22.57
C THR A 166 15.39 -9.30 -23.79
N LEU A 167 14.57 -9.02 -24.82
CA LEU A 167 14.60 -9.74 -26.10
C LEU A 167 15.75 -9.32 -27.04
N ARG A 168 16.54 -8.30 -26.70
CA ARG A 168 17.74 -7.91 -27.45
C ARG A 168 18.98 -8.74 -27.09
N ASP A 169 19.02 -9.32 -25.89
CA ASP A 169 20.12 -10.19 -25.44
C ASP A 169 19.95 -11.67 -25.83
N LEU A 170 18.81 -12.03 -26.44
CA LEU A 170 18.61 -13.38 -26.96
C LEU A 170 19.32 -13.54 -28.31
N LYS A 171 20.22 -14.54 -28.39
CA LYS A 171 20.90 -14.90 -29.63
C LYS A 171 19.88 -15.39 -30.66
N ALA A 172 20.17 -15.17 -31.94
CA ALA A 172 19.27 -15.44 -33.07
C ALA A 172 18.69 -16.87 -33.12
N GLU A 173 19.35 -17.84 -32.48
CA GLU A 173 18.95 -19.24 -32.44
C GLU A 173 17.77 -19.55 -31.49
N GLU A 174 17.46 -18.69 -30.52
CA GLU A 174 16.35 -18.91 -29.56
C GLU A 174 15.00 -18.37 -30.06
N ARG A 175 14.96 -17.74 -31.25
CA ARG A 175 13.73 -17.20 -31.86
C ARG A 175 12.93 -18.19 -32.69
N LYS A 176 13.39 -19.43 -32.85
CA LYS A 176 12.59 -20.48 -33.51
C LYS A 176 11.66 -21.12 -32.49
N VAL A 177 10.38 -20.75 -32.55
CA VAL A 177 9.30 -21.62 -32.07
C VAL A 177 9.36 -22.88 -32.95
N SER A 178 9.73 -24.01 -32.36
CA SER A 178 9.49 -25.31 -32.99
C SER A 178 7.99 -25.44 -33.26
N LEU A 179 7.67 -25.79 -34.50
CA LEU A 179 6.34 -26.00 -35.08
C LEU A 179 5.36 -26.75 -34.17
#